data_AF-A0A067SYS8-F1
#
_entry.id   AF-A0A067SYS8-F1
#
_cell.length_a   1.000
_cell.length_b   1.000
_cell.length_c   1.000
_cell.angle_alpha   90.00
_cell.angle_beta   90.00
_cell.angle_gamma   90.00
#
_symmetry.space_group_name_H-M   'P 1'
#
loop_
_entity.id
_entity.type
_entity.pdbx_description
1 polymer ?
#
loop_
_entity_poly.entity_id
_entity_poly.type
_entity_poly.pdbx_seq_one_letter_code
_entity_poly.pdbx_strand_id
1 'polypeptide(L)'
;MCESSSRRNLDASLNEIFKKTKTKKNTGELLWTDPQELPGRGPSKRGVGIAFGPDVTKSWCTLNGVTGVIRSHEVRQNGYEIEHDGLCTTVFSAPNYVDQSGNKGAFIRIDATGNRKYTQFEASPHPPLKPMAYVQGGLGSLMM
;
A
#
# COMPACT_ATOMS: atom_id res chain seq x y z
N MET A 1 -50.83 24.29 -10.21
CA MET A 1 -49.52 24.41 -10.90
C MET A 1 -48.46 24.89 -9.90
N CYS A 2 -47.84 24.00 -9.12
CA CYS A 2 -46.62 24.33 -8.36
C CYS A 2 -46.01 23.06 -7.77
N GLU A 3 -45.41 22.17 -8.58
CA GLU A 3 -44.72 20.99 -8.02
C GLU A 3 -43.49 20.53 -8.84
N SER A 4 -43.11 21.25 -9.90
CA SER A 4 -42.01 20.84 -10.79
C SER A 4 -40.73 21.68 -10.65
N SER A 5 -40.67 22.64 -9.72
CA SER A 5 -39.51 23.54 -9.58
C SER A 5 -38.49 23.09 -8.54
N SER A 6 -38.90 22.45 -7.43
CA SER A 6 -37.95 22.10 -6.35
C SER A 6 -37.14 20.83 -6.61
N ARG A 7 -37.67 19.83 -7.34
CA ARG A 7 -36.94 18.59 -7.66
C ARG A 7 -35.77 18.83 -8.64
N ARG A 8 -35.94 19.75 -9.59
CA ARG A 8 -34.88 20.10 -10.55
C ARG A 8 -33.64 20.72 -9.89
N ASN A 9 -33.80 21.39 -8.75
CA ASN A 9 -32.70 22.03 -8.02
C ASN A 9 -31.91 21.05 -7.12
N LEU A 10 -32.54 19.96 -6.65
CA LEU A 10 -31.86 18.92 -5.88
C LEU A 10 -31.01 18.01 -6.78
N ASP A 11 -31.51 17.66 -7.96
CA ASP A 11 -30.74 16.86 -8.93
C ASP A 11 -29.56 17.64 -9.52
N ALA A 12 -29.71 18.96 -9.69
CA ALA A 12 -28.61 19.83 -10.12
C ALA A 12 -27.50 19.91 -9.06
N SER A 13 -27.87 20.05 -7.77
CA SER A 13 -26.88 20.12 -6.68
C SER A 13 -26.19 18.78 -6.43
N LEU A 14 -26.91 17.66 -6.52
CA LEU A 14 -26.33 16.31 -6.42
C LEU A 14 -25.34 16.06 -7.57
N ASN A 15 -25.70 16.41 -8.80
CA ASN A 15 -24.79 16.30 -9.94
C ASN A 15 -23.57 17.24 -9.82
N GLU A 16 -23.72 18.40 -9.19
CA GLU A 16 -22.63 19.33 -8.92
C GLU A 16 -21.71 18.83 -7.78
N ILE A 17 -22.27 18.17 -6.76
CA ILE A 17 -21.56 17.46 -5.70
C ILE A 17 -20.78 16.26 -6.28
N PHE A 18 -21.40 15.46 -7.16
CA PHE A 18 -20.74 14.35 -7.87
C PHE A 18 -19.68 14.82 -8.87
N LYS A 19 -19.83 16.02 -9.46
CA LYS A 19 -18.80 16.62 -10.32
C LYS A 19 -17.61 17.16 -9.50
N LYS A 20 -17.83 17.66 -8.28
CA LYS A 20 -16.76 18.09 -7.36
C LYS A 20 -15.91 16.94 -6.82
N THR A 21 -16.44 15.71 -6.80
CA THR A 21 -15.70 14.50 -6.41
C THR A 21 -15.11 13.74 -7.61
N LYS A 22 -14.82 14.42 -8.72
CA LYS A 22 -13.80 13.94 -9.66
C LYS A 22 -12.42 14.15 -9.04
N THR A 23 -12.12 13.46 -7.94
CA THR A 23 -10.73 13.16 -7.60
C THR A 23 -10.17 12.45 -8.83
N LYS A 24 -9.15 13.03 -9.47
CA LYS A 24 -8.34 12.26 -10.42
C LYS A 24 -8.02 10.96 -9.70
N LYS A 25 -8.47 9.82 -10.25
CA LYS A 25 -8.08 8.50 -9.74
C LYS A 25 -6.56 8.46 -9.82
N ASN A 26 -5.90 8.74 -8.71
CA ASN A 26 -4.46 8.87 -8.67
C ASN A 26 -3.93 7.45 -8.50
N THR A 27 -3.84 6.69 -9.60
CA THR A 27 -3.34 5.30 -9.60
C THR A 27 -1.97 5.18 -8.95
N GLY A 28 -1.19 6.27 -8.92
CA GLY A 28 0.09 6.34 -8.20
C GLY A 28 -0.04 6.18 -6.69
N GLU A 29 -1.13 6.61 -6.06
CA GLU A 29 -1.29 6.46 -4.60
C GLU A 29 -1.42 4.98 -4.22
N LEU A 30 -2.16 4.18 -5.00
CA LEU A 30 -2.27 2.74 -4.77
C LEU A 30 -0.89 2.03 -4.79
N LEU A 31 0.05 2.56 -5.57
CA LEU A 31 1.38 1.97 -5.77
C LEU A 31 2.42 2.49 -4.77
N TRP A 32 2.30 3.73 -4.30
CA TRP A 32 3.39 4.45 -3.63
C TRP A 32 3.08 4.97 -2.22
N THR A 33 1.88 4.76 -1.68
CA THR A 33 1.56 5.18 -0.30
C THR A 33 2.05 4.17 0.72
N ASP A 34 2.52 4.65 1.88
CA ASP A 34 3.02 3.81 2.98
C ASP A 34 2.29 4.09 4.30
N PRO A 35 2.14 3.11 5.20
CA PRO A 35 1.60 3.33 6.54
C PRO A 35 2.57 4.19 7.39
N GLN A 36 2.03 4.87 8.39
CA GLN A 36 2.80 5.56 9.42
C GLN A 36 2.16 5.34 10.80
N GLU A 37 2.97 5.38 11.85
CA GLU A 37 2.49 5.14 13.22
C GLU A 37 1.52 6.23 13.71
N LEU A 38 1.79 7.49 13.36
CA LEU A 38 0.99 8.62 13.82
C LEU A 38 -0.32 8.73 13.04
N PRO A 39 -1.43 9.15 13.68
CA PRO A 39 -2.69 9.44 12.99
C PRO A 39 -2.57 10.52 11.90
N GLY A 40 -3.49 10.48 10.94
CA GLY A 40 -3.65 11.44 9.86
C GLY A 40 -2.94 11.02 8.56
N ARG A 41 -2.63 12.01 7.73
CA ARG A 41 -1.87 11.84 6.49
C ARG A 41 -0.62 12.71 6.56
N GLY A 42 0.49 12.19 6.05
CA GLY A 42 1.77 12.88 6.01
C GLY A 42 2.41 12.84 4.62
N PRO A 43 3.51 13.60 4.42
CA PRO A 43 4.32 13.48 3.22
C PRO A 43 4.94 12.08 3.13
N SER A 44 5.00 11.51 1.92
CA SER A 44 5.70 10.26 1.68
C SER A 44 7.22 10.46 1.82
N LYS A 45 7.89 9.51 2.48
CA LYS A 45 9.36 9.44 2.55
C LYS A 45 10.02 9.22 1.17
N ARG A 46 9.22 8.83 0.16
CA ARG A 46 9.68 8.52 -1.20
C ARG A 46 9.59 9.69 -2.17
N GLY A 47 9.03 10.83 -1.75
CA GLY A 47 8.75 11.98 -2.63
C GLY A 47 7.58 11.77 -3.60
N VAL A 48 6.94 10.59 -3.58
CA VAL A 48 5.72 10.26 -4.34
C VAL A 48 4.77 9.46 -3.45
N GLY A 49 3.47 9.70 -3.61
CA GLY A 49 2.44 9.14 -2.71
C GLY A 49 2.29 9.95 -1.42
N ILE A 50 1.65 9.33 -0.43
CA ILE A 50 1.39 9.89 0.90
C ILE A 50 1.68 8.84 1.97
N ALA A 51 1.99 9.29 3.18
CA ALA A 51 1.97 8.46 4.37
C ALA A 51 0.56 8.49 5.00
N PHE A 52 0.06 7.37 5.53
CA PHE A 52 -1.28 7.28 6.12
C PHE A 52 -1.29 6.56 7.48
N GLY A 53 -2.02 7.13 8.44
CA GLY A 53 -2.09 6.62 9.81
C GLY A 53 -3.15 5.56 10.08
N PRO A 54 -3.22 5.09 11.34
CA PRO A 54 -4.20 4.09 11.77
C PRO A 54 -5.66 4.55 11.65
N ASP A 55 -5.95 5.82 11.89
CA ASP A 55 -7.26 6.44 11.75
C ASP A 55 -7.77 6.41 10.29
N VAL A 56 -6.88 6.68 9.33
CA VAL A 56 -7.19 6.61 7.90
C VAL A 56 -7.54 5.18 7.50
N THR A 57 -6.73 4.22 7.96
CA THR A 57 -6.94 2.78 7.68
C THR A 57 -8.27 2.30 8.26
N LYS A 58 -8.55 2.64 9.53
CA LYS A 58 -9.78 2.28 10.22
C LYS A 58 -11.02 2.87 9.56
N SER A 59 -10.96 4.15 9.18
CA SER A 59 -12.05 4.84 8.48
C SER A 59 -12.34 4.19 7.12
N TRP A 60 -11.28 3.87 6.36
CA TRP A 60 -11.42 3.21 5.08
C TRP A 60 -11.98 1.79 5.20
N CYS A 61 -11.50 1.00 6.16
CA CYS A 61 -12.00 -0.36 6.40
C CYS A 61 -13.49 -0.35 6.79
N THR A 62 -13.87 0.55 7.70
CA THR A 62 -15.27 0.72 8.14
C THR A 62 -16.17 1.11 6.97
N LEU A 63 -15.75 2.09 6.17
CA LEU A 63 -16.52 2.58 5.02
C LEU A 63 -16.76 1.49 3.98
N ASN A 64 -15.78 0.61 3.75
CA ASN A 64 -15.84 -0.43 2.72
C ASN A 64 -16.30 -1.79 3.25
N GLY A 65 -16.58 -1.92 4.55
CA GLY A 65 -17.02 -3.18 5.17
C GLY A 65 -15.96 -4.29 5.09
N VAL A 66 -14.67 -3.96 5.18
CA VAL A 66 -13.56 -4.92 5.11
C VAL A 66 -12.81 -5.01 6.44
N THR A 67 -12.11 -6.14 6.67
CA THR A 67 -11.44 -6.46 7.94
C THR A 67 -9.96 -6.06 7.98
N GLY A 68 -9.49 -5.32 6.98
CA GLY A 68 -8.12 -4.84 6.89
C GLY A 68 -7.62 -4.78 5.45
N VAL A 69 -6.40 -4.27 5.32
CA VAL A 69 -5.64 -4.12 4.08
C VAL A 69 -4.37 -4.96 4.20
N ILE A 70 -4.10 -5.75 3.16
CA ILE A 70 -2.81 -6.43 3.00
C ILE A 70 -2.08 -5.73 1.87
N ARG A 71 -0.83 -5.37 2.13
CA ARG A 71 0.03 -4.62 1.21
C ARG A 71 1.47 -5.16 1.24
N SER A 72 2.33 -4.65 0.37
CA SER A 72 3.76 -5.01 0.32
C SER A 72 4.65 -3.76 0.32
N HIS A 73 5.40 -3.53 -0.75
CA HIS A 73 6.22 -2.33 -1.03
C HIS A 73 7.40 -2.04 -0.10
N GLU A 74 7.27 -2.28 1.22
CA GLU A 74 8.32 -2.06 2.20
C GLU A 74 8.98 -3.37 2.63
N VAL A 75 10.31 -3.37 2.71
CA VAL A 75 11.07 -4.48 3.31
C VAL A 75 10.76 -4.53 4.80
N ARG A 76 10.41 -5.70 5.31
CA ARG A 76 10.23 -5.96 6.74
C ARG A 76 11.19 -7.05 7.17
N GLN A 77 11.84 -6.87 8.32
CA GLN A 77 12.93 -7.77 8.77
C GLN A 77 12.49 -9.23 8.85
N ASN A 78 11.26 -9.46 9.32
CA ASN A 78 10.66 -10.78 9.46
C ASN A 78 9.83 -11.21 8.24
N GLY A 79 9.90 -10.47 7.13
CA GLY A 79 9.10 -10.70 5.92
C GLY A 79 7.66 -10.21 6.02
N TYR A 80 7.17 -9.83 7.21
CA TYR A 80 5.88 -9.17 7.36
C TYR A 80 5.84 -8.31 8.63
N GLU A 81 4.87 -7.40 8.70
CA GLU A 81 4.54 -6.62 9.89
C GLU A 81 3.03 -6.35 9.94
N ILE A 82 2.49 -6.34 11.16
CA ILE A 82 1.07 -6.08 11.41
C ILE A 82 0.98 -4.73 12.12
N GLU A 83 0.40 -3.76 11.44
CA GLU A 83 0.34 -2.35 11.82
C GLU A 83 -1.13 -1.92 11.99
N HIS A 84 -1.34 -0.73 12.54
CA HIS A 84 -2.67 -0.09 12.66
C HIS A 84 -3.73 -1.01 13.31
N ASP A 85 -3.41 -1.54 14.49
CA ASP A 85 -4.30 -2.41 15.27
C ASP A 85 -4.77 -3.66 14.50
N GLY A 86 -3.93 -4.19 13.60
CA GLY A 86 -4.25 -5.37 12.80
C GLY A 86 -4.99 -5.10 11.49
N LEU A 87 -5.30 -3.83 11.22
CA LEU A 87 -6.03 -3.41 10.02
C LEU A 87 -5.11 -3.14 8.83
N CYS A 88 -3.81 -2.99 9.03
CA CYS A 88 -2.83 -2.88 7.96
C CYS A 88 -1.78 -3.98 8.13
N THR A 89 -1.54 -4.78 7.10
CA THR A 89 -0.50 -5.80 7.13
C THR A 89 0.43 -5.60 5.95
N THR A 90 1.72 -5.43 6.24
CA THR A 90 2.78 -5.41 5.24
C THR A 90 3.37 -6.81 5.10
N VAL A 91 3.44 -7.36 3.88
CA VAL A 91 4.10 -8.64 3.56
C VAL A 91 5.12 -8.46 2.44
N PHE A 92 6.29 -9.07 2.60
CA PHE A 92 7.42 -8.94 1.70
C PHE A 92 8.05 -10.31 1.45
N SER A 93 8.12 -10.71 0.17
CA SER A 93 8.47 -12.08 -0.22
C SER A 93 9.85 -12.22 -0.88
N ALA A 94 10.71 -11.19 -0.80
CA ALA A 94 12.10 -11.27 -1.24
C ALA A 94 13.03 -11.41 -0.02
N PRO A 95 13.39 -12.62 0.41
CA PRO A 95 14.35 -12.81 1.50
C PRO A 95 15.75 -12.33 1.09
N ASN A 96 16.54 -11.87 2.05
CA ASN A 96 17.84 -11.24 1.85
C ASN A 96 17.84 -10.23 0.69
N TYR A 97 16.94 -9.25 0.76
CA TYR A 97 16.71 -8.29 -0.31
C TYR A 97 18.02 -7.65 -0.77
N VAL A 98 18.21 -7.62 -2.10
CA VAL A 98 19.42 -7.13 -2.80
C VAL A 98 20.74 -7.68 -2.23
N ASP A 99 20.71 -8.94 -1.78
CA ASP A 99 21.81 -9.71 -1.20
C ASP A 99 22.49 -9.06 0.02
N GLN A 100 21.82 -8.11 0.67
CA GLN A 100 22.41 -7.29 1.74
C GLN A 100 21.52 -7.12 2.97
N SER A 101 20.19 -7.10 2.79
CA SER A 101 19.30 -6.73 3.89
C SER A 101 19.21 -7.79 5.00
N GLY A 102 19.52 -9.06 4.73
CA GLY A 102 19.40 -10.14 5.70
C GLY A 102 17.98 -10.38 6.24
N ASN A 103 16.95 -9.82 5.59
CA ASN A 103 15.56 -10.00 6.00
C ASN A 103 15.05 -11.39 5.62
N LYS A 104 14.04 -11.88 6.33
CA LYS A 104 13.25 -13.03 5.89
C LYS A 104 12.27 -12.62 4.79
N GLY A 105 11.83 -13.59 4.01
CA GLY A 105 10.65 -13.49 3.17
C GLY A 105 9.44 -14.02 3.92
N ALA A 106 8.24 -13.56 3.58
CA ALA A 106 7.01 -14.18 4.06
C ALA A 106 5.92 -14.20 2.99
N PHE A 107 4.93 -15.07 3.18
CA PHE A 107 3.66 -15.07 2.47
C PHE A 107 2.50 -15.36 3.44
N ILE A 108 1.29 -14.99 3.04
CA ILE A 108 0.08 -15.15 3.86
C ILE A 108 -0.85 -16.13 3.16
N ARG A 109 -1.30 -17.16 3.89
CA ARG A 109 -2.42 -18.02 3.47
C ARG A 109 -3.68 -17.54 4.16
N ILE A 110 -4.71 -17.23 3.37
CA ILE A 110 -6.01 -16.79 3.86
C ILE A 110 -7.02 -17.90 3.55
N ASP A 111 -7.72 -18.38 4.56
CA ASP A 111 -8.76 -19.39 4.38
C ASP A 111 -10.13 -18.78 4.06
N ALA A 112 -11.14 -19.62 3.82
CA ALA A 112 -12.50 -19.19 3.48
C ALA A 112 -13.20 -18.40 4.61
N THR A 113 -12.75 -18.53 5.85
CA THR A 113 -13.27 -17.78 7.01
C THR A 113 -12.53 -16.46 7.24
N GLY A 114 -11.46 -16.20 6.45
CA GLY A 114 -10.62 -15.02 6.57
C GLY A 114 -9.47 -15.16 7.57
N ASN A 115 -9.21 -16.36 8.12
CA ASN A 115 -8.07 -16.56 9.01
C ASN A 115 -6.77 -16.41 8.22
N ARG A 116 -5.81 -15.70 8.80
CA ARG A 116 -4.53 -15.36 8.16
C ARG A 116 -3.43 -16.18 8.80
N LYS A 117 -2.77 -17.06 8.03
CA LYS A 117 -1.57 -17.79 8.45
C LYS A 117 -0.35 -17.22 7.75
N TYR A 118 0.53 -16.63 8.54
CA TYR A 118 1.80 -16.07 8.10
C TYR A 118 2.85 -17.17 8.06
N THR A 119 3.57 -17.30 6.96
CA THR A 119 4.66 -18.27 6.81
C THR A 119 5.91 -17.53 6.36
N GLN A 120 6.97 -17.65 7.15
CA GLN A 120 8.27 -17.05 6.87
C GLN A 120 9.19 -18.05 6.18
N PHE A 121 10.13 -17.56 5.37
CA PHE A 121 11.14 -18.36 4.71
C PHE A 121 12.44 -17.57 4.53
N GLU A 122 13.55 -18.28 4.42
CA GLU A 122 14.89 -17.71 4.28
C GLU A 122 15.32 -17.67 2.81
N ALA A 123 16.40 -16.92 2.54
CA ALA A 123 17.01 -16.89 1.22
C ALA A 123 17.64 -18.25 0.87
N SER A 124 17.59 -18.60 -0.41
CA SER A 124 18.28 -19.76 -0.97
C SER A 124 19.47 -19.31 -1.82
N PRO A 125 20.52 -20.13 -1.97
CA PRO A 125 21.63 -19.81 -2.86
C PRO A 125 21.16 -19.58 -4.30
N HIS A 126 21.73 -18.58 -4.97
CA HIS A 126 21.51 -18.30 -6.40
C HIS A 126 22.86 -18.16 -7.13
N PRO A 127 22.88 -18.24 -8.48
CA PRO A 127 24.11 -18.03 -9.25
C PRO A 127 24.80 -16.70 -8.90
N PRO A 128 26.12 -16.60 -9.08
CA PRO A 128 26.92 -15.44 -8.65
C PRO A 128 26.74 -14.23 -9.57
N LEU A 129 25.51 -13.75 -9.71
CA LEU A 129 25.15 -12.53 -10.40
C LEU A 129 24.75 -11.48 -9.36
N LYS A 130 25.47 -10.35 -9.35
CA LYS A 130 25.17 -9.27 -8.41
C LYS A 130 23.80 -8.66 -8.68
N PRO A 131 23.06 -8.25 -7.64
CA PRO A 131 21.85 -7.44 -7.80
C PRO A 131 22.16 -6.21 -8.65
N MET A 132 21.23 -5.82 -9.51
CA MET A 132 21.35 -4.65 -10.39
C MET A 132 22.48 -4.74 -11.45
N ALA A 133 23.02 -5.93 -11.76
CA ALA A 133 24.10 -6.11 -12.74
C ALA A 133 23.83 -5.50 -14.13
N TYR A 134 22.55 -5.33 -14.51
CA TYR A 134 22.15 -4.81 -15.82
C TYR A 134 21.62 -3.36 -15.79
N VAL A 135 21.66 -2.69 -14.63
CA VAL A 135 21.15 -1.32 -14.55
C VAL A 135 22.12 -0.36 -15.25
N GLN A 136 21.65 0.18 -16.37
CA GLN A 136 22.37 1.15 -17.18
C GLN A 136 22.43 2.48 -16.43
N GLY A 137 23.65 3.01 -16.21
CA GLY A 137 23.88 4.27 -15.48
C GLY A 137 24.01 4.16 -13.96
N GLY A 138 24.06 2.95 -13.39
CA GLY A 138 24.49 2.75 -12.00
C GLY A 138 26.01 2.90 -11.84
N LEU A 139 26.49 2.97 -10.59
CA LEU A 139 27.91 3.15 -10.22
C LEU A 139 28.89 2.13 -10.88
N GLY A 140 28.38 1.05 -11.47
CA GLY A 140 29.14 0.11 -12.30
C GLY A 140 29.64 0.69 -13.63
N SER A 141 29.07 1.79 -14.13
CA SER A 141 29.57 2.49 -15.32
C SER A 141 30.72 3.46 -15.03
N LEU A 142 31.04 3.73 -13.76
CA LEU A 142 32.09 4.69 -13.36
C LEU A 142 33.43 4.02 -13.04
N MET A 143 33.49 2.68 -13.04
CA MET A 143 34.70 1.90 -12.72
C MET A 143 35.13 0.94 -13.84
N MET A 144 34.72 1.21 -15.08
CA MET A 144 35.38 0.68 -16.28
C MET A 144 36.12 1.81 -17.00
#